data_AF-A0AA90QI39-F1
#
_entry.id   AF-A0AA90QI39-F1
#
_cell.length_a   1.000
_cell.length_b   1.000
_cell.length_c   1.000
_cell.angle_alpha   90.00
_cell.angle_beta   90.00
_cell.angle_gamma   90.00
#
_symmetry.space_group_name_H-M   'P 1'
#
loop_
_entity.id
_entity.type
_entity.pdbx_description
1 polymer ?
#
loop_
_entity_poly.entity_id
_entity_poly.type
_entity_poly.pdbx_seq_one_letter_code
_entity_poly.pdbx_strand_id
1 'polypeptide(L)'
;MDERTGAGWCGYLAGQSPLQGSGRVDGFPWYFRARDSSWSLEIVDDKDVDPEQLPFVGVLSGWLVEEDYGRWPQAGYMTPMTAWPLIEKCIEKFRAGQLPYIFPE
;
A
#
# COMPACT_ATOMS: atom_id res chain seq x y z
N MET A 1 5.37 -7.85 13.60
CA MET A 1 4.54 -8.03 12.39
C MET A 1 3.10 -7.95 12.86
N ASP A 2 2.30 -7.10 12.23
CA ASP A 2 0.88 -6.87 12.55
C ASP A 2 0.08 -7.31 11.32
N GLU A 3 -0.69 -8.38 11.43
CA GLU A 3 -1.45 -8.96 10.33
C GLU A 3 -2.92 -8.58 10.45
N ARG A 4 -3.56 -8.24 9.32
CA ARG A 4 -5.00 -7.98 9.26
C ARG A 4 -5.65 -8.57 8.03
N THR A 5 -6.93 -8.87 8.19
CA THR A 5 -7.80 -9.35 7.14
C THR A 5 -9.14 -8.63 7.20
N GLY A 6 -9.79 -8.51 6.05
CA GLY A 6 -11.14 -8.00 5.92
C GLY A 6 -11.87 -8.67 4.77
N ALA A 7 -13.07 -8.20 4.45
CA ALA A 7 -13.84 -8.78 3.36
C ALA A 7 -13.10 -8.64 2.03
N GLY A 8 -12.58 -9.74 1.49
CA GLY A 8 -11.86 -9.79 0.21
C GLY A 8 -10.45 -9.19 0.23
N TRP A 9 -9.86 -8.91 1.40
CA TRP A 9 -8.48 -8.44 1.49
C TRP A 9 -7.74 -9.00 2.71
N CYS A 10 -6.43 -9.11 2.60
CA CYS A 10 -5.52 -9.49 3.67
C CYS A 10 -4.17 -8.80 3.50
N GLY A 11 -3.38 -8.76 4.56
CA GLY A 11 -1.97 -8.45 4.48
C GLY A 11 -1.37 -8.23 5.86
N TYR A 12 -0.17 -7.70 5.88
CA TYR A 12 0.56 -7.43 7.11
C TYR A 12 1.38 -6.16 7.01
N LEU A 13 1.69 -5.59 8.18
CA LEU A 13 2.64 -4.51 8.34
C LEU A 13 3.82 -4.97 9.19
N ALA A 14 5.02 -4.60 8.77
CA ALA A 14 6.28 -4.89 9.42
C ALA A 14 7.26 -3.72 9.26
N GLY A 15 8.34 -3.75 10.07
CA GLY A 15 9.30 -2.65 10.11
C GLY A 15 8.90 -1.56 11.11
N GLN A 16 9.86 -0.66 11.35
CA GLN A 16 9.72 0.47 12.27
C GLN A 16 10.18 1.78 11.64
N SER A 17 11.14 1.75 10.70
CA SER A 17 11.55 2.90 9.90
C SER A 17 12.35 2.42 8.67
N PRO A 18 11.71 2.22 7.51
CA PRO A 18 10.30 2.49 7.22
C PRO A 18 9.35 1.44 7.82
N LEU A 19 8.11 1.85 8.07
CA LEU A 19 6.99 0.92 8.18
C LEU A 19 6.60 0.52 6.76
N GLN A 20 6.46 -0.77 6.51
CA GLN A 20 6.07 -1.30 5.21
C GLN A 20 5.14 -2.50 5.37
N GLY A 21 4.47 -2.90 4.30
CA GLY A 21 3.61 -4.06 4.34
C GLY A 21 3.14 -4.48 2.97
N SER A 22 2.65 -5.69 2.87
CA SER A 22 2.17 -6.27 1.63
C SER A 22 0.93 -7.12 1.90
N GLY A 23 0.18 -7.40 0.85
CA GLY A 23 -0.98 -8.27 0.93
C GLY A 23 -1.74 -8.37 -0.38
N ARG A 24 -3.02 -8.74 -0.29
CA ARG A 24 -3.92 -8.81 -1.43
C ARG A 24 -5.26 -8.14 -1.17
N VAL A 25 -5.86 -7.58 -2.21
CA VAL A 25 -7.24 -7.07 -2.26
C VAL A 25 -7.91 -7.58 -3.53
N ASP A 26 -9.00 -8.34 -3.41
CA ASP A 26 -9.74 -8.94 -4.53
C ASP A 26 -8.84 -9.74 -5.51
N GLY A 27 -7.77 -10.33 -4.95
CA GLY A 27 -6.73 -11.07 -5.65
C GLY A 27 -5.56 -10.22 -6.16
N PHE A 28 -5.70 -8.90 -6.25
CA PHE A 28 -4.63 -8.00 -6.67
C PHE A 28 -3.62 -7.80 -5.53
N PRO A 29 -2.31 -7.95 -5.78
CA PRO A 29 -1.29 -7.75 -4.77
C PRO A 29 -1.09 -6.25 -4.51
N TRP A 30 -0.90 -5.89 -3.26
CA TRP A 30 -0.65 -4.51 -2.83
C TRP A 30 0.58 -4.39 -1.95
N TYR A 31 1.21 -3.22 -1.97
CA TYR A 31 2.35 -2.88 -1.13
C TYR A 31 2.21 -1.48 -0.55
N PHE A 32 2.43 -1.37 0.75
CA PHE A 32 2.41 -0.14 1.53
C PHE A 32 3.82 0.19 2.01
N ARG A 33 4.19 1.47 1.95
CA ARG A 33 5.43 1.96 2.53
C ARG A 33 5.28 3.37 3.06
N ALA A 34 5.66 3.60 4.31
CA ALA A 34 5.81 4.92 4.89
C ALA A 34 7.30 5.24 5.03
N ARG A 35 7.80 6.22 4.28
CA ARG A 35 9.21 6.62 4.25
C ARG A 35 9.34 8.14 4.14
N ASP A 36 10.39 8.69 4.74
CA ASP A 36 10.77 10.09 4.64
C ASP A 36 9.66 11.03 5.18
N SER A 37 8.90 11.67 4.29
CA SER A 37 7.79 12.57 4.63
C SER A 37 6.44 12.12 4.09
N SER A 38 6.36 10.97 3.43
CA SER A 38 5.14 10.49 2.76
C SER A 38 4.88 9.01 3.04
N TRP A 39 3.70 8.56 2.65
CA TRP A 39 3.41 7.15 2.49
C TRP A 39 2.91 6.91 1.08
N SER A 40 3.14 5.69 0.60
CA SER A 40 2.58 5.21 -0.63
C SER A 40 1.86 3.88 -0.44
N LEU A 41 0.81 3.68 -1.22
CA LEU A 41 0.20 2.39 -1.43
C LEU A 41 0.14 2.14 -2.94
N GLU A 42 0.65 1.00 -3.35
CA GLU A 42 0.47 0.50 -4.70
C GLU A 42 -0.36 -0.78 -4.74
N ILE A 43 -1.07 -0.97 -5.84
CA ILE A 43 -1.83 -2.18 -6.17
C ILE A 43 -1.48 -2.51 -7.62
N VAL A 44 -0.95 -3.70 -7.88
CA VAL A 44 -0.59 -4.13 -9.24
C VAL A 44 -1.79 -4.80 -9.90
N ASP A 45 -1.97 -4.58 -11.20
CA ASP A 45 -3.09 -5.16 -11.95
C ASP A 45 -2.89 -6.65 -12.29
N ASP A 46 -1.64 -7.08 -12.39
CA ASP A 46 -1.24 -8.48 -12.47
C ASP A 46 -1.45 -9.20 -11.13
N LYS A 47 -2.41 -10.13 -11.11
CA LYS A 47 -2.76 -10.92 -9.92
C LYS A 47 -1.75 -12.02 -9.61
N ASP A 48 -0.95 -12.44 -10.59
CA ASP A 48 0.00 -13.54 -10.44
C ASP A 48 1.29 -13.09 -9.75
N VAL A 49 1.52 -11.78 -9.66
CA VAL A 49 2.62 -11.20 -8.89
C VAL A 49 2.51 -11.58 -7.41
N ASP A 50 3.65 -11.97 -6.85
CA ASP A 50 3.80 -12.23 -5.42
C ASP A 50 3.89 -10.89 -4.65
N PRO A 51 2.99 -10.62 -3.67
CA PRO A 51 3.04 -9.41 -2.86
C PRO A 51 4.39 -9.14 -2.20
N GLU A 52 5.18 -10.19 -1.93
CA GLU A 52 6.51 -10.07 -1.33
C GLU A 52 7.57 -9.49 -2.29
N GLN A 53 7.29 -9.46 -3.59
CA GLN A 53 8.19 -8.94 -4.61
C GLN A 53 7.93 -7.46 -4.97
N LEU A 54 6.80 -6.92 -4.52
CA LEU A 54 6.47 -5.50 -4.66
C LEU A 54 7.49 -4.62 -3.90
N PRO A 55 7.76 -3.36 -4.32
CA PRO A 55 6.95 -2.57 -5.26
C PRO A 55 7.27 -2.78 -6.75
N PHE A 56 6.25 -2.73 -7.60
CA PHE A 56 6.37 -2.80 -9.07
C PHE A 56 5.54 -1.77 -9.85
N VAL A 57 4.66 -0.97 -9.23
CA VAL A 57 3.91 0.03 -10.01
C VAL A 57 4.87 1.07 -10.60
N GLY A 58 4.75 1.31 -11.91
CA GLY A 58 5.72 2.06 -12.72
C GLY A 58 6.67 1.17 -13.54
N VAL A 59 6.81 -0.10 -13.17
CA VAL A 59 7.36 -1.18 -14.02
C VAL A 59 6.22 -2.00 -14.62
N LEU A 60 5.21 -2.29 -13.80
CA LEU A 60 3.93 -2.85 -14.19
C LEU A 60 2.83 -1.79 -14.07
N SER A 61 1.73 -2.03 -14.77
CA SER A 61 0.54 -1.21 -14.64
C SER A 61 -0.16 -1.46 -13.29
N GLY A 62 -0.91 -0.47 -12.82
CA GLY A 62 -1.62 -0.61 -11.55
C GLY A 62 -2.09 0.71 -11.00
N TRP A 63 -2.37 0.73 -9.71
CA TRP A 63 -2.82 1.91 -8.98
C TRP A 63 -1.75 2.34 -7.99
N LEU A 64 -1.45 3.63 -7.91
CA LEU A 64 -0.48 4.18 -6.97
C LEU A 64 -1.06 5.41 -6.30
N VAL A 65 -1.08 5.40 -4.98
CA VAL A 65 -1.37 6.58 -4.16
C VAL A 65 -0.12 6.94 -3.40
N GLU A 66 0.21 8.23 -3.41
CA GLU A 66 1.22 8.81 -2.55
C GLU A 66 0.64 10.06 -1.90
N GLU A 67 0.72 10.16 -0.57
CA GLU A 67 0.29 11.35 0.18
C GLU A 67 1.33 11.72 1.24
N ASP A 68 1.45 13.02 1.52
CA ASP A 68 2.32 13.54 2.57
C ASP A 68 1.83 13.12 3.97
N TYR A 69 2.76 12.77 4.86
CA TYR A 69 2.51 12.44 6.25
C TYR A 69 3.26 13.39 7.18
N GLY A 70 2.70 14.57 7.34
CA GLY A 70 3.19 15.59 8.27
C GLY A 70 4.53 16.19 7.86
N ARG A 71 5.35 16.55 8.86
CA ARG A 71 6.70 17.09 8.64
C ARG A 71 7.75 16.01 8.84
N TRP A 72 8.83 16.08 8.07
CA TRP A 72 10.03 15.27 8.28
C TRP A 72 10.47 15.30 9.78
N PRO A 73 10.79 14.15 10.42
CA PRO A 73 10.79 12.76 9.96
C PRO A 73 9.57 11.92 10.43
N GLN A 74 8.37 12.52 10.55
CA GLN A 74 7.23 11.88 11.22
C GLN A 74 6.66 10.64 10.51
N ALA A 75 6.81 10.52 9.18
CA ALA A 75 6.38 9.34 8.43
C ALA A 75 7.15 8.06 8.81
N GLY A 76 8.43 8.23 9.14
CA GLY A 76 9.27 7.14 9.62
C GLY A 76 8.89 6.60 11.00
N TYR A 77 7.97 7.26 11.73
CA TYR A 77 7.41 6.82 13.01
C TYR A 77 5.93 6.42 12.89
N MET A 78 5.41 6.27 11.68
CA MET A 78 4.05 5.80 11.47
C MET A 78 3.88 4.43 12.14
N THR A 79 2.84 4.30 12.95
CA THR A 79 2.52 3.04 13.63
C THR A 79 1.52 2.23 12.80
N PRO A 80 1.45 0.90 12.97
CA PRO A 80 0.41 0.09 12.32
C PRO A 80 -1.00 0.61 12.59
N MET A 81 -1.27 1.15 13.80
CA MET A 81 -2.56 1.75 14.15
C MET A 81 -2.94 2.94 13.25
N THR A 82 -1.96 3.68 12.73
CA THR A 82 -2.20 4.80 11.80
C THR A 82 -2.18 4.36 10.35
N ALA A 83 -1.33 3.41 9.99
CA ALA A 83 -1.20 2.91 8.62
C ALA A 83 -2.43 2.13 8.16
N TRP A 84 -2.99 1.26 9.01
CA TRP A 84 -4.13 0.43 8.62
C TRP A 84 -5.35 1.22 8.13
N PRO A 85 -5.82 2.28 8.82
CA PRO A 85 -6.89 3.13 8.30
C PRO A 85 -6.60 3.75 6.92
N LEU A 86 -5.33 4.05 6.60
CA LEU A 86 -4.94 4.58 5.29
C LEU A 86 -5.06 3.49 4.21
N ILE A 87 -4.58 2.28 4.52
CA ILE A 87 -4.66 1.11 3.63
C ILE A 87 -6.13 0.75 3.37
N GLU A 88 -6.95 0.66 4.41
CA GLU A 88 -8.38 0.35 4.32
C GLU A 88 -9.11 1.39 3.44
N LYS A 89 -8.86 2.68 3.65
CA LYS A 89 -9.42 3.75 2.81
C LYS A 89 -8.98 3.65 1.35
N CYS A 90 -7.73 3.26 1.09
CA CYS A 90 -7.27 3.05 -0.28
C CYS A 90 -7.91 1.82 -0.92
N ILE A 91 -8.13 0.73 -0.17
CA ILE A 91 -8.88 -0.45 -0.62
C ILE A 91 -10.31 -0.07 -1.00
N GLU A 92 -10.98 0.76 -0.20
CA GLU A 92 -12.32 1.27 -0.52
C GLU A 92 -12.31 2.10 -1.82
N LYS A 93 -11.37 3.04 -1.96
CA LYS A 93 -11.21 3.82 -3.19
C LYS A 93 -10.89 2.95 -4.40
N PHE A 94 -10.07 1.90 -4.22
CA PHE A 94 -9.73 0.94 -5.27
C PHE A 94 -10.99 0.25 -5.78
N ARG A 95 -11.81 -0.29 -4.87
CA ARG A 95 -13.08 -0.94 -5.19
C ARG A 95 -14.09 -0.01 -5.83
N ALA A 96 -14.05 1.27 -5.48
CA ALA A 96 -14.88 2.31 -6.09
C ALA A 96 -14.36 2.80 -7.46
N GLY A 97 -13.20 2.32 -7.93
CA GLY A 97 -12.57 2.79 -9.17
C GLY A 97 -12.06 4.23 -9.09
N GLN A 98 -11.71 4.70 -7.88
CA GLN A 98 -11.33 6.09 -7.60
C GLN A 98 -9.81 6.28 -7.43
N LEU A 99 -9.02 5.20 -7.47
CA LEU A 99 -7.58 5.32 -7.43
C LEU A 99 -7.02 5.70 -8.81
N PRO A 100 -5.99 6.56 -8.87
CA PRO A 100 -5.32 6.87 -10.12
C PRO A 100 -4.62 5.61 -10.63
N TYR A 101 -4.83 5.30 -11.90
CA TYR A 101 -4.20 4.18 -12.59
C TYR A 101 -2.99 4.68 -13.38
N ILE A 102 -1.88 3.98 -13.26
CA ILE A 102 -0.59 4.28 -13.89
C ILE A 102 -0.25 3.17 -14.86
N PHE A 103 0.20 3.55 -16.06
CA PHE A 103 0.81 2.65 -17.04
C PHE A 103 2.33 2.83 -17.01
N PRO A 104 3.12 1.77 -17.23
CA PRO A 104 4.54 1.91 -17.48
C PRO A 104 4.76 2.68 -18.81
N GLU A 105 5.72 3.60 -18.82
CA GLU A 105 6.13 4.36 -20.02
C GLU A 105 6.94 3.51 -21.02
#